data_AF-A0A1R2D3Q7-F1
#
_entry.id   AF-A0A1R2D3Q7-F1
#
_cell.length_a   1.000
_cell.length_b   1.000
_cell.length_c   1.000
_cell.angle_alpha   90.00
_cell.angle_beta   90.00
_cell.angle_gamma   90.00
#
_symmetry.space_group_name_H-M   'P 1'
#
loop_
_entity.id
_entity.type
_entity.pdbx_description
1 polymer ?
#
loop_
_entity_poly.entity_id
_entity_poly.type
_entity_poly.pdbx_seq_one_letter_code
_entity_poly.pdbx_strand_id
1 'polypeptide(L)'
;MNLKLEIMFLIFGGVMRIICVGVNLWYFLTQKFAKDYIMKLCGVFLIAPSAVFLSLTIILSLIDLFKGNFGKLHFKLGLGLMITIGGPIGLPMFVYAGILAFNETNKGDFYIIEAISRSTSLVEALFESLPQIAIQFYNNATLQTWAILQILSIVFSVLNIAYTGYKLCFAVDKMQQYEYATAKVKPESPVADSKTLSERRIEIDLEVYDVDEHQ
;
A
#
# COMPACT_ATOMS: atom_id res chain seq x y z
N MET A 1 0.85 -1.12 16.55
CA MET A 1 -0.41 -1.81 16.18
C MET A 1 -0.26 -3.29 16.51
N ASN A 2 -1.33 -3.99 16.89
CA ASN A 2 -1.25 -5.41 17.20
C ASN A 2 -1.06 -6.20 15.89
N LEU A 3 0.03 -6.95 15.76
CA LEU A 3 0.39 -7.72 14.55
C LEU A 3 -0.76 -8.62 14.08
N LYS A 4 -1.46 -9.25 15.04
CA LYS A 4 -2.64 -10.11 14.76
C LYS A 4 -3.76 -9.36 14.05
N LEU A 5 -3.98 -8.10 14.43
CA LEU A 5 -5.03 -7.27 13.84
C LEU A 5 -4.73 -6.94 12.37
N GLU A 6 -3.47 -6.70 12.02
CA GLU A 6 -3.10 -6.43 10.62
C GLU A 6 -3.21 -7.67 9.75
N ILE A 7 -2.77 -8.83 10.26
CA ILE A 7 -2.96 -10.11 9.57
C ILE A 7 -4.45 -10.32 9.28
N MET A 8 -5.32 -10.06 10.26
CA MET A 8 -6.77 -10.11 10.05
C MET A 8 -7.24 -9.09 9.01
N PHE A 9 -6.75 -7.86 9.03
CA PHE A 9 -7.12 -6.85 8.03
C PHE A 9 -6.66 -7.21 6.61
N LEU A 10 -5.49 -7.81 6.45
CA LEU A 10 -4.99 -8.27 5.15
C LEU A 10 -5.83 -9.43 4.62
N ILE A 11 -6.14 -10.41 5.45
CA ILE A 11 -7.00 -11.55 5.07
C ILE A 11 -8.40 -11.05 4.71
N PHE A 12 -9.01 -10.21 5.54
CA PHE A 12 -10.33 -9.65 5.28
C PHE A 12 -10.35 -8.81 4.00
N GLY A 13 -9.32 -7.98 3.80
CA GLY A 13 -9.15 -7.22 2.56
C GLY A 13 -9.09 -8.14 1.34
N GLY A 14 -8.30 -9.21 1.39
CA GLY A 14 -8.21 -10.19 0.31
C GLY A 14 -9.55 -10.85 -0.02
N VAL A 15 -10.30 -11.29 1.00
CA VAL A 15 -11.64 -11.87 0.83
C VAL A 15 -12.62 -10.88 0.20
N MET A 16 -12.63 -9.64 0.68
CA MET A 16 -13.47 -8.57 0.11
C MET A 16 -13.17 -8.33 -1.38
N ARG A 17 -11.89 -8.40 -1.78
CA ARG A 17 -11.49 -8.24 -3.19
C ARG A 17 -11.95 -9.41 -4.06
N ILE A 18 -11.83 -10.65 -3.58
CA ILE A 18 -12.36 -11.83 -4.29
C ILE A 18 -13.86 -11.68 -4.53
N ILE A 19 -14.62 -11.28 -3.51
CA ILE A 19 -16.07 -11.06 -3.63
C ILE A 19 -16.35 -9.93 -4.62
N CYS A 20 -15.68 -8.79 -4.50
CA CYS A 20 -15.88 -7.63 -5.36
C CYS A 20 -15.63 -7.97 -6.84
N VAL A 21 -14.48 -8.58 -7.15
CA VAL A 21 -14.15 -9.00 -8.52
C VAL A 21 -15.12 -10.06 -9.01
N GLY A 22 -15.47 -11.03 -8.16
CA GLY A 22 -16.43 -12.08 -8.52
C GLY A 22 -17.79 -11.53 -8.93
N VAL A 23 -18.32 -10.56 -8.18
CA VAL A 23 -19.61 -9.95 -8.51
C VAL A 23 -19.52 -9.03 -9.73
N ASN A 24 -18.43 -8.27 -9.90
CA ASN A 24 -18.21 -7.44 -11.09
C ASN A 24 -18.06 -8.30 -12.35
N LEU A 25 -17.33 -9.42 -12.27
CA LEU A 25 -17.19 -10.39 -13.35
C LEU A 25 -18.54 -11.03 -13.69
N TRP A 26 -19.32 -11.43 -12.67
CA TRP A 26 -20.66 -11.94 -12.86
C TRP A 26 -21.56 -10.91 -13.57
N TYR A 27 -21.50 -9.64 -13.17
CA TYR A 27 -22.25 -8.57 -13.84
C TYR A 27 -21.87 -8.47 -15.31
N PHE A 28 -20.57 -8.41 -15.60
CA PHE A 28 -20.05 -8.32 -16.97
C PHE A 28 -20.48 -9.49 -17.87
N LEU A 29 -20.49 -10.72 -17.33
CA LEU A 29 -20.80 -11.92 -18.12
C LEU A 29 -22.29 -12.18 -18.31
N THR A 30 -23.14 -11.75 -17.37
CA THR A 30 -24.56 -12.16 -17.34
C THR A 30 -25.54 -11.06 -17.68
N GLN A 31 -25.15 -9.78 -17.53
CA GLN A 31 -26.07 -8.67 -17.71
C GLN A 31 -26.15 -8.21 -19.16
N LYS A 32 -27.36 -7.80 -19.55
CA LYS A 32 -27.55 -7.07 -20.81
C LYS A 32 -27.03 -5.64 -20.62
N PHE A 33 -26.33 -5.15 -21.64
CA PHE A 33 -25.85 -3.77 -21.67
C PHE A 33 -26.72 -2.95 -22.61
N ALA A 34 -27.06 -1.73 -22.19
CA ALA A 34 -27.89 -0.82 -22.99
C ALA A 34 -27.21 -0.44 -24.32
N LYS A 35 -25.88 -0.38 -24.33
CA LYS A 35 -25.06 0.00 -25.49
C LYS A 35 -23.72 -0.73 -25.45
N ASP A 36 -23.18 -1.08 -26.61
CA ASP A 36 -21.93 -1.84 -26.74
C ASP A 36 -20.72 -1.17 -26.10
N TYR A 37 -20.63 0.17 -26.16
CA TYR A 37 -19.51 0.87 -25.55
C TYR A 37 -19.50 0.74 -24.01
N ILE A 38 -20.67 0.56 -23.38
CA ILE A 38 -20.77 0.39 -21.92
C ILE A 38 -20.20 -0.96 -21.53
N MET A 39 -20.51 -2.01 -22.31
CA MET A 39 -19.90 -3.33 -22.14
C MET A 39 -18.38 -3.25 -22.29
N LYS A 40 -17.89 -2.56 -23.35
CA LYS A 40 -16.44 -2.37 -23.56
C LYS A 40 -15.77 -1.65 -22.38
N LEU A 41 -16.36 -0.56 -21.91
CA LEU A 41 -15.85 0.18 -20.74
C LEU A 41 -15.84 -0.70 -19.49
N CYS A 42 -16.90 -1.47 -19.25
CA CYS A 42 -16.98 -2.41 -18.13
C CYS A 42 -15.83 -3.42 -18.16
N GLY A 43 -15.54 -4.00 -19.33
CA GLY A 43 -14.40 -4.90 -19.51
C GLY A 43 -13.05 -4.21 -19.31
N VAL A 44 -12.87 -3.01 -19.84
CA VAL A 44 -11.62 -2.23 -19.69
C VAL A 44 -11.33 -1.94 -18.22
N PHE A 45 -12.31 -1.48 -17.44
CA PHE A 45 -12.11 -1.16 -16.03
C PHE A 45 -11.97 -2.41 -15.14
N LEU A 46 -12.40 -3.58 -15.60
CA LEU A 46 -12.13 -4.85 -14.91
C LEU A 46 -10.63 -5.20 -14.94
N ILE A 47 -9.94 -4.90 -16.05
CA ILE A 47 -8.50 -5.20 -16.23
C ILE A 47 -7.58 -4.01 -15.95
N ALA A 48 -8.15 -2.81 -15.78
CA ALA A 48 -7.38 -1.57 -15.63
C ALA A 48 -6.40 -1.58 -14.45
N PRO A 49 -6.72 -2.09 -13.24
CA PRO A 49 -5.74 -2.15 -12.15
C PRO A 49 -4.49 -2.94 -12.52
N SER A 50 -4.64 -4.11 -13.15
CA SER A 50 -3.51 -4.90 -13.65
C SER A 50 -2.68 -4.12 -14.66
N ALA A 51 -3.31 -3.43 -15.62
CA ALA A 51 -2.59 -2.63 -16.60
C ALA A 51 -1.79 -1.49 -15.94
N VAL A 52 -2.34 -0.84 -14.91
CA VAL A 52 -1.65 0.20 -14.13
C VAL A 52 -0.45 -0.39 -13.40
N PHE A 53 -0.61 -1.51 -12.69
CA PHE A 53 0.51 -2.15 -11.98
C PHE A 53 1.59 -2.66 -12.93
N LEU A 54 1.22 -3.19 -14.09
CA LEU A 54 2.17 -3.61 -15.12
C LEU A 54 2.98 -2.42 -15.63
N SER A 55 2.30 -1.32 -15.93
CA SER A 55 2.93 -0.08 -16.41
C SER A 55 3.91 0.47 -15.37
N LEU A 56 3.50 0.53 -14.10
CA LEU A 56 4.38 0.96 -13.00
C LEU A 56 5.60 0.04 -12.87
N THR A 57 5.39 -1.28 -12.96
CA THR A 57 6.46 -2.27 -12.88
C THR A 57 7.47 -2.09 -14.00
N ILE A 58 7.00 -1.90 -15.25
CA ILE A 58 7.86 -1.66 -16.42
C ILE A 58 8.64 -0.36 -16.25
N ILE A 59 7.97 0.74 -15.90
CA ILE A 59 8.60 2.05 -15.74
C ILE A 59 9.69 2.01 -14.67
N LEU A 60 9.39 1.45 -13.49
CA LEU A 60 10.36 1.35 -12.40
C LEU A 60 11.56 0.46 -12.77
N SER A 61 11.31 -0.63 -13.50
CA SER A 61 12.36 -1.54 -13.97
C SER A 61 13.27 -0.87 -15.00
N LEU A 62 12.69 -0.09 -15.92
CA LEU A 62 13.45 0.70 -16.90
C LEU A 62 14.32 1.75 -16.20
N ILE A 63 13.78 2.46 -15.20
CA ILE A 63 14.55 3.45 -14.43
C ILE A 63 15.77 2.81 -13.77
N ASP A 64 15.61 1.63 -13.16
CA ASP A 64 16.74 0.92 -12.54
C ASP A 64 17.78 0.45 -13.56
N LEU A 65 17.32 -0.01 -14.73
CA LEU A 65 18.18 -0.42 -15.83
C LEU A 65 19.02 0.76 -16.36
N PHE A 66 18.41 1.94 -16.54
CA PHE A 66 19.13 3.15 -16.95
C PHE A 66 20.06 3.70 -15.86
N LYS A 67 19.79 3.42 -14.58
CA LYS A 67 20.65 3.80 -13.45
C LYS A 67 21.73 2.77 -13.11
N GLY A 68 21.79 1.64 -13.83
CA GLY A 68 22.77 0.58 -13.59
C GLY A 68 22.54 -0.25 -12.31
N ASN A 69 21.35 -0.17 -11.71
CA ASN A 69 21.03 -0.82 -10.43
C ASN A 69 20.42 -2.22 -10.62
N PHE A 70 21.20 -3.15 -11.18
CA PHE A 70 20.69 -4.48 -11.57
C PHE A 70 20.40 -5.42 -10.40
N GLY A 71 21.07 -5.27 -9.26
CA GLY A 71 21.00 -6.23 -8.14
C GLY A 71 19.62 -6.45 -7.53
N LYS A 72 18.68 -5.51 -7.70
CA LYS A 72 17.31 -5.59 -7.17
C LYS A 72 16.24 -5.77 -8.26
N LEU A 73 16.63 -5.80 -9.53
CA LEU A 73 15.72 -5.78 -10.67
C LEU A 73 14.83 -7.03 -10.73
N HIS A 74 15.41 -8.21 -10.55
CA HIS A 74 14.67 -9.49 -10.59
C HIS A 74 13.61 -9.57 -9.50
N PHE A 75 13.92 -9.11 -8.29
CA PHE A 75 12.97 -9.11 -7.19
C PHE A 75 11.82 -8.11 -7.42
N LYS A 76 12.13 -6.92 -7.94
CA LYS A 76 11.12 -5.91 -8.30
C LYS A 76 10.19 -6.40 -9.42
N LEU A 77 10.75 -7.04 -10.45
CA LEU A 77 9.95 -7.63 -11.53
C LEU A 77 9.07 -8.77 -11.02
N GLY A 78 9.60 -9.67 -10.20
CA GLY A 78 8.82 -10.77 -9.61
C GLY A 78 7.68 -10.26 -8.73
N LEU A 79 7.97 -9.33 -7.82
CA LEU A 79 6.95 -8.71 -6.97
C LEU A 79 5.93 -7.89 -7.80
N GLY A 80 6.40 -7.14 -8.79
CA GLY A 80 5.55 -6.35 -9.68
C GLY A 80 4.61 -7.22 -10.52
N LEU A 81 5.08 -8.37 -11.02
CA LEU A 81 4.23 -9.35 -11.70
C LEU A 81 3.23 -10.00 -10.75
N MET A 82 3.63 -10.34 -9.53
CA MET A 82 2.71 -10.86 -8.51
C MET A 82 1.60 -9.86 -8.20
N ILE A 83 1.92 -8.57 -8.06
CA ILE A 83 0.93 -7.50 -7.85
C ILE A 83 0.08 -7.27 -9.12
N THR A 84 0.67 -7.38 -10.30
CA THR A 84 -0.05 -7.19 -11.57
C THR A 84 -1.13 -8.25 -11.79
N ILE A 85 -0.77 -9.52 -11.60
CA ILE A 85 -1.66 -10.67 -11.84
C ILE A 85 -2.57 -10.88 -10.62
N GLY A 86 -1.97 -10.86 -9.43
CA GLY A 86 -2.63 -11.22 -8.19
C GLY A 86 -3.33 -10.05 -7.50
N GLY A 87 -2.93 -8.81 -7.78
CA GLY A 87 -3.45 -7.60 -7.16
C GLY A 87 -4.97 -7.55 -7.20
N PRO A 88 -5.61 -7.53 -8.39
CA PRO A 88 -7.06 -7.39 -8.51
C PRO A 88 -7.86 -8.39 -7.67
N ILE A 89 -7.37 -9.63 -7.58
CA ILE A 89 -8.03 -10.72 -6.82
C ILE A 89 -7.61 -10.76 -5.34
N GLY A 90 -6.78 -9.82 -4.87
CA GLY A 90 -6.32 -9.74 -3.49
C GLY A 90 -5.19 -10.71 -3.10
N LEU A 91 -4.57 -11.41 -4.06
CA LEU A 91 -3.52 -12.40 -3.80
C LEU A 91 -2.33 -11.83 -2.99
N PRO A 92 -1.80 -10.63 -3.28
CA PRO A 92 -0.73 -10.04 -2.48
C PRO A 92 -1.10 -9.89 -1.00
N MET A 93 -2.37 -9.62 -0.67
CA MET A 93 -2.80 -9.46 0.71
C MET A 93 -2.67 -10.77 1.50
N PHE A 94 -3.00 -11.91 0.89
CA PHE A 94 -2.81 -13.23 1.50
C PHE A 94 -1.33 -13.59 1.65
N VAL A 95 -0.51 -13.29 0.63
CA VAL A 95 0.95 -13.51 0.68
C VAL A 95 1.57 -12.69 1.82
N TYR A 96 1.21 -11.42 1.93
CA TYR A 96 1.68 -10.54 3.00
C TYR A 96 1.20 -10.97 4.38
N ALA A 97 -0.06 -11.41 4.51
CA ALA A 97 -0.58 -11.98 5.75
C ALA A 97 0.21 -13.23 6.17
N GLY A 98 0.54 -14.10 5.22
CA GLY A 98 1.38 -15.27 5.46
C GLY A 98 2.78 -14.89 5.95
N ILE A 99 3.45 -13.96 5.26
CA ILE A 99 4.79 -13.48 5.65
C ILE A 99 4.77 -12.93 7.09
N LEU A 100 3.76 -12.13 7.44
CA LEU A 100 3.61 -11.59 8.79
C LEU A 100 3.25 -12.63 9.85
N ALA A 101 2.60 -13.73 9.47
CA ALA A 101 2.21 -14.80 10.39
C ALA A 101 3.34 -15.78 10.69
N PHE A 102 4.23 -16.03 9.73
CA PHE A 102 5.26 -17.08 9.82
C PHE A 102 6.67 -16.56 10.14
N ASN A 103 6.96 -15.27 9.95
CA ASN A 103 8.28 -14.71 10.25
C ASN A 103 8.26 -13.79 11.48
N GLU A 104 9.31 -13.86 12.29
CA GLU A 104 9.66 -12.85 13.28
C GLU A 104 9.99 -11.54 12.53
N THR A 105 8.97 -10.72 12.31
CA THR A 105 9.07 -9.53 11.47
C THR A 105 9.49 -8.33 12.31
N ASN A 106 10.50 -7.61 11.83
CA ASN A 106 10.92 -6.34 12.44
C ASN A 106 9.87 -5.26 12.16
N LYS A 107 9.76 -4.26 13.05
CA LYS A 107 8.78 -3.16 12.93
C LYS A 107 8.84 -2.43 11.58
N GLY A 108 9.97 -2.44 10.87
CA GLY A 108 10.16 -1.80 9.56
C GLY A 108 9.47 -2.52 8.40
N ASP A 109 9.51 -3.86 8.37
CA ASP A 109 8.94 -4.67 7.29
C ASP A 109 7.40 -4.55 7.24
N PHE A 110 6.82 -4.36 8.42
CA PHE A 110 5.40 -4.08 8.61
C PHE A 110 4.94 -2.84 7.84
N TYR A 111 5.67 -1.72 7.91
CA TYR A 111 5.28 -0.47 7.23
C TYR A 111 5.33 -0.58 5.72
N ILE A 112 6.28 -1.34 5.19
CA ILE A 112 6.43 -1.55 3.76
C ILE A 112 5.23 -2.36 3.24
N ILE A 113 4.88 -3.44 3.93
CA ILE A 113 3.70 -4.26 3.60
C ILE A 113 2.41 -3.43 3.68
N GLU A 114 2.24 -2.65 4.74
CA GLU A 114 1.06 -1.78 4.94
C GLU A 114 0.96 -0.73 3.82
N ALA A 115 2.07 -0.09 3.45
CA ALA A 115 2.13 0.91 2.38
C ALA A 115 1.82 0.33 0.99
N ILE A 116 2.39 -0.85 0.68
CA ILE A 116 2.12 -1.54 -0.59
C ILE A 116 0.65 -1.97 -0.64
N SER A 117 0.12 -2.59 0.42
CA SER A 117 -1.28 -3.00 0.49
C SER A 117 -2.24 -1.83 0.25
N ARG A 118 -1.99 -0.68 0.89
CA ARG A 118 -2.80 0.54 0.70
C ARG A 118 -2.73 1.08 -0.71
N SER A 119 -1.52 1.15 -1.28
CA SER A 119 -1.32 1.66 -2.65
C SER A 119 -2.04 0.77 -3.65
N THR A 120 -1.99 -0.54 -3.46
CA THR A 120 -2.72 -1.51 -4.27
C THR A 120 -4.23 -1.26 -4.18
N SER A 121 -4.79 -1.20 -2.96
CA SER A 121 -6.23 -0.95 -2.76
C SER A 121 -6.70 0.40 -3.32
N LEU A 122 -5.84 1.43 -3.30
CA LEU A 122 -6.17 2.73 -3.88
C LEU A 122 -6.28 2.67 -5.41
N VAL A 123 -5.30 2.04 -6.08
CA VAL A 123 -5.34 1.85 -7.55
C VAL A 123 -6.61 1.09 -7.93
N GLU A 124 -6.94 0.06 -7.17
CA GLU A 124 -8.15 -0.73 -7.39
C GLU A 124 -9.44 0.08 -7.20
N ALA A 125 -9.53 0.87 -6.14
CA ALA A 125 -10.69 1.73 -5.90
C ALA A 125 -10.89 2.75 -7.04
N LEU A 126 -9.81 3.35 -7.52
CA LEU A 126 -9.84 4.39 -8.56
C LEU A 126 -10.09 3.84 -9.97
N PHE A 127 -9.43 2.73 -10.32
CA PHE A 127 -9.42 2.21 -11.69
C PHE A 127 -10.38 1.03 -11.91
N GLU A 128 -10.96 0.46 -10.87
CA GLU A 128 -11.97 -0.59 -10.98
C GLU A 128 -13.27 -0.19 -10.26
N SER A 129 -13.25 -0.06 -8.93
CA SER A 129 -14.50 0.05 -8.15
C SER A 129 -15.34 1.29 -8.50
N LEU A 130 -14.72 2.47 -8.58
CA LEU A 130 -15.44 3.70 -8.94
C LEU A 130 -16.05 3.66 -10.36
N PRO A 131 -15.26 3.33 -11.42
CA PRO A 131 -15.83 3.17 -12.75
C PRO A 131 -16.90 2.09 -12.84
N GLN A 132 -16.72 0.95 -12.16
CA GLN A 132 -17.70 -0.14 -12.14
C GLN A 132 -19.03 0.31 -11.53
N ILE A 133 -19.00 1.03 -10.41
CA ILE A 133 -20.21 1.60 -9.79
C ILE A 133 -20.92 2.53 -10.78
N ALA A 134 -20.20 3.46 -11.39
CA ALA A 134 -20.77 4.43 -12.33
C ALA A 134 -21.41 3.75 -13.55
N ILE A 135 -20.72 2.76 -14.12
CA ILE A 135 -21.18 2.00 -15.28
C ILE A 135 -22.40 1.15 -14.95
N GLN A 136 -22.35 0.39 -13.85
CA GLN A 136 -23.45 -0.48 -13.45
C GLN A 136 -24.69 0.33 -13.08
N PHE A 137 -24.53 1.45 -12.37
CA PHE A 137 -25.61 2.36 -12.05
C PHE A 137 -26.25 2.95 -13.33
N TYR A 138 -25.44 3.47 -14.25
CA TYR A 138 -25.92 4.02 -15.51
C TYR A 138 -26.65 2.96 -16.35
N ASN A 139 -26.10 1.75 -16.45
CA ASN A 139 -26.67 0.66 -17.23
C ASN A 139 -28.03 0.21 -16.65
N ASN A 140 -28.09 0.01 -15.34
CA ASN A 140 -29.32 -0.39 -14.63
C ASN A 140 -30.40 0.70 -14.72
N ALA A 141 -30.03 1.97 -14.60
CA ALA A 141 -30.96 3.09 -14.74
C ALA A 141 -31.53 3.17 -16.17
N THR A 142 -30.70 2.95 -17.18
CA THR A 142 -31.11 3.01 -18.59
C THR A 142 -32.03 1.85 -18.98
N LEU A 143 -31.71 0.64 -18.52
CA LEU A 143 -32.52 -0.57 -18.79
C LEU A 143 -33.71 -0.73 -17.86
N GLN A 144 -33.82 0.12 -16.82
CA GLN A 144 -34.79 0.01 -15.73
C GLN A 144 -34.78 -1.37 -15.04
N THR A 145 -33.64 -2.06 -15.08
CA THR A 145 -33.44 -3.34 -14.41
C THR A 145 -32.69 -3.09 -13.11
N TRP A 146 -33.36 -3.33 -11.98
CA TRP A 146 -32.81 -3.22 -10.62
C TRP A 146 -33.00 -4.53 -9.87
N ALA A 147 -32.48 -5.62 -10.43
CA ALA A 147 -32.51 -6.91 -9.78
C ALA A 147 -31.58 -6.91 -8.55
N ILE A 148 -31.94 -7.71 -7.54
CA ILE A 148 -31.22 -7.76 -6.25
C ILE A 148 -29.71 -8.02 -6.44
N LEU A 149 -29.34 -8.94 -7.35
CA LEU A 149 -27.94 -9.27 -7.62
C LEU A 149 -27.16 -8.11 -8.26
N GLN A 150 -27.80 -7.27 -9.06
CA GLN A 150 -27.17 -6.08 -9.64
C GLN A 150 -26.93 -5.02 -8.56
N ILE A 151 -27.87 -4.87 -7.62
CA ILE A 151 -27.73 -3.96 -6.48
C ILE A 151 -26.59 -4.44 -5.57
N LEU A 152 -26.49 -5.74 -5.31
CA LEU A 152 -25.40 -6.32 -4.50
C LEU A 152 -24.02 -6.01 -5.09
N SER A 153 -23.87 -6.06 -6.42
CA SER A 153 -22.63 -5.69 -7.12
C SER A 153 -22.18 -4.26 -6.79
N ILE A 154 -23.11 -3.32 -6.85
CA ILE A 154 -22.85 -1.92 -6.52
C ILE A 154 -22.52 -1.78 -5.03
N VAL A 155 -23.29 -2.44 -4.15
CA VAL A 155 -23.07 -2.40 -2.70
C VAL A 155 -21.69 -2.91 -2.31
N PHE A 156 -21.26 -4.07 -2.83
CA PHE A 156 -19.93 -4.61 -2.53
C PHE A 156 -18.80 -3.69 -3.02
N SER A 157 -18.97 -3.08 -4.21
CA SER A 157 -18.01 -2.10 -4.72
C SER A 157 -17.93 -0.85 -3.83
N VAL A 158 -19.07 -0.35 -3.33
CA VAL A 158 -19.12 0.79 -2.39
C VAL A 158 -18.47 0.42 -1.05
N LEU A 159 -18.76 -0.77 -0.51
CA LEU A 159 -18.13 -1.25 0.73
C LEU A 159 -16.61 -1.37 0.57
N ASN A 160 -16.13 -1.83 -0.58
CA ASN A 160 -14.70 -1.90 -0.87
C ASN A 160 -14.04 -0.52 -0.87
N ILE A 161 -14.69 0.49 -1.46
CA ILE A 161 -14.21 1.88 -1.44
C ILE A 161 -14.23 2.45 -0.03
N ALA A 162 -15.31 2.25 0.73
CA ALA A 162 -15.43 2.72 2.10
C ALA A 162 -14.34 2.11 3.00
N TYR A 163 -14.08 0.81 2.85
CA TYR A 163 -12.99 0.11 3.54
C TYR A 163 -11.61 0.68 3.16
N THR A 164 -11.37 0.92 1.87
CA THR A 164 -10.13 1.52 1.37
C THR A 164 -9.93 2.93 1.94
N GLY A 165 -10.99 3.75 1.94
CA GLY A 165 -11.00 5.09 2.52
C GLY A 165 -10.71 5.07 4.03
N TYR A 166 -11.35 4.19 4.78
CA TYR A 166 -11.08 4.01 6.21
C TYR A 166 -9.59 3.67 6.47
N LYS A 167 -9.03 2.73 5.68
CA LYS A 167 -7.60 2.36 5.78
C LYS A 167 -6.65 3.50 5.44
N LEU A 168 -7.01 4.37 4.50
CA LEU A 168 -6.25 5.54 4.09
C LEU A 168 -6.28 6.63 5.16
N CYS A 169 -7.46 6.98 5.69
CA CYS A 169 -7.58 7.98 6.75
C CYS A 169 -6.77 7.58 7.99
N PHE A 170 -6.88 6.31 8.41
CA PHE A 170 -6.09 5.79 9.52
C PHE A 170 -4.57 5.80 9.27
N ALA A 171 -4.15 5.74 8.00
CA ALA A 171 -2.75 5.88 7.60
C ALA A 171 -2.24 7.30 7.82
N VAL A 172 -3.03 8.29 7.38
CA VAL A 172 -2.70 9.70 7.47
C VAL A 172 -2.61 10.12 8.94
N ASP A 173 -3.57 9.70 9.77
CA ASP A 173 -3.54 9.96 11.21
C ASP A 173 -2.29 9.41 11.88
N LYS A 174 -1.84 8.20 11.49
CA LYS A 174 -0.59 7.63 11.99
C LYS A 174 0.64 8.41 11.53
N MET A 175 0.71 8.79 10.25
CA MET A 175 1.85 9.57 9.73
C MET A 175 1.96 10.91 10.47
N GLN A 176 0.83 11.59 10.69
CA GLN A 176 0.79 12.79 11.50
C GLN A 176 1.28 12.52 12.92
N GLN A 177 0.83 11.46 13.59
CA GLN A 177 1.31 11.11 14.93
C GLN A 177 2.84 10.87 14.98
N TYR A 178 3.41 10.24 13.94
CA TYR A 178 4.86 10.07 13.84
C TYR A 178 5.58 11.40 13.61
N GLU A 179 5.10 12.24 12.71
CA GLU A 179 5.67 13.57 12.47
C GLU A 179 5.60 14.45 13.73
N TYR A 180 4.48 14.44 14.44
CA TYR A 180 4.34 15.14 15.72
C TYR A 180 5.24 14.57 16.82
N ALA A 181 5.44 13.25 16.87
CA ALA A 181 6.35 12.62 17.82
C ALA A 181 7.81 12.97 17.49
N THR A 182 8.23 12.93 16.23
CA THR A 182 9.57 13.33 15.79
C THR A 182 9.81 14.83 15.98
N ALA A 183 8.79 15.67 15.78
CA ALA A 183 8.87 17.10 16.06
C ALA A 183 9.02 17.41 17.56
N LYS A 184 8.46 16.58 18.45
CA LYS A 184 8.68 16.65 19.91
C LYS A 184 10.05 16.11 20.34
N VAL A 185 10.70 15.30 19.52
CA VAL A 185 12.11 14.90 19.67
C VAL A 185 13.00 15.82 18.82
N LYS A 186 12.76 17.13 18.87
CA LYS A 186 13.86 18.07 18.70
C LYS A 186 14.57 18.09 20.05
N PRO A 187 15.88 17.80 20.14
CA PRO A 187 16.58 18.05 21.39
C PRO A 187 16.39 19.54 21.67
N GLU A 188 15.83 19.88 22.83
CA GLU A 188 16.32 21.07 23.52
C GLU A 188 17.82 20.86 23.59
N SER A 189 18.55 21.52 22.69
CA SER A 189 19.99 21.60 22.81
C SER A 189 20.22 22.05 24.25
N PRO A 190 20.92 21.28 25.10
CA PRO A 190 21.60 21.94 26.19
C PRO A 190 22.51 22.91 25.45
N VAL A 191 22.27 24.20 25.63
CA VAL A 191 23.25 25.22 25.29
C VAL A 191 24.50 24.75 26.02
N ALA A 192 25.44 24.16 25.28
CA ALA A 192 26.71 23.76 25.82
C ALA A 192 27.36 25.06 26.27
N ASP A 193 27.30 25.31 27.57
CA ASP A 193 27.93 26.45 28.20
C ASP A 193 29.42 26.34 27.85
N SER A 194 29.93 27.26 27.05
CA SER A 194 31.24 27.16 26.38
C SER A 194 32.42 27.08 27.36
N LYS A 195 32.16 27.15 28.68
CA LYS A 195 33.12 26.95 29.76
C LYS A 195 33.38 25.48 30.11
N THR A 196 32.46 24.55 29.87
CA THR A 196 32.67 23.12 30.21
C THR A 196 33.45 22.35 29.15
N LEU A 197 33.58 22.89 27.93
CA LEU A 197 34.41 22.31 26.87
C LEU A 197 35.89 22.72 26.97
N SER A 198 36.23 23.82 27.65
CA SER A 198 37.63 24.19 27.90
C SER A 198 38.26 23.40 29.04
N GLU A 199 37.50 23.07 30.09
CA GLU A 199 38.04 22.31 31.24
C GLU A 199 38.35 20.85 30.88
N ARG A 200 37.46 20.17 30.11
CA ARG A 200 37.75 18.80 29.64
C ARG A 200 38.90 18.69 28.65
N ARG A 201 39.25 19.77 27.94
CA ARG A 201 40.39 19.75 27.01
C ARG A 201 41.72 19.87 27.75
N ILE A 202 41.74 20.62 28.86
CA ILE A 202 42.93 20.76 29.71
C ILE A 202 43.19 19.45 30.48
N GLU A 203 42.14 18.74 30.92
CA GLU A 203 42.29 17.49 31.67
C GLU A 203 42.83 16.34 30.79
N ILE A 204 42.41 16.26 29.52
CA ILE A 204 42.88 15.22 28.59
C ILE A 204 44.31 15.49 28.09
N ASP A 205 44.72 16.75 27.92
CA ASP A 205 46.10 17.08 27.53
C ASP A 205 47.11 16.89 28.68
N LEU A 206 46.65 16.89 29.95
CA LEU A 206 47.50 16.58 31.11
C LEU A 206 47.70 15.07 31.31
N GLU A 207 46.70 14.23 31.10
CA GLU A 207 46.84 12.77 31.23
C GLU A 207 47.70 12.14 30.13
N VAL A 208 47.83 12.77 28.95
CA VAL A 208 48.65 12.25 27.84
C VAL A 208 50.15 12.56 28.03
N TYR A 209 50.52 13.49 28.92
CA TYR A 209 51.93 13.86 29.14
C TYR A 209 52.62 13.08 30.28
N ASP A 210 51.89 12.31 31.09
CA ASP A 210 52.45 11.56 32.24
C ASP A 210 52.65 10.05 31.98
N VAL A 211 52.57 9.60 30.72
CA VAL A 211 52.87 8.20 30.35
C VAL A 211 54.01 8.14 29.32
N ASP A 212 55.17 8.69 29.69
CA ASP A 212 56.47 8.27 29.16
C ASP A 212 57.61 9.03 29.88
N GLU A 213 57.93 8.64 31.12
CA GLU A 213 59.27 8.87 31.65
C GLU A 213 59.62 7.85 32.76
N HIS A 214 60.76 7.17 32.57
CA HIS A 214 61.48 6.24 33.45
C HIS A 214 61.00 4.77 33.44
N GLN A 215 61.70 3.90 32.69
CA GLN A 215 62.88 3.10 33.10
C GLN A 215 62.54 1.93 34.02
#